data_AF-A0A266HRC7-F1
#
_entry.id   AF-A0A266HRC7-F1
#
_cell.length_a   1.000
_cell.length_b   1.000
_cell.length_c   1.000
_cell.angle_alpha   90.00
_cell.angle_beta   90.00
_cell.angle_gamma   90.00
#
_symmetry.space_group_name_H-M   'P 1'
#
loop_
_entity.id
_entity.type
_entity.pdbx_description
1 polymer ?
#
loop_
_entity_poly.entity_id
_entity_poly.type
_entity_poly.pdbx_seq_one_letter_code
_entity_poly.pdbx_strand_id
1 'polypeptide(L)' 'MTHPHDNIRVGAITFVYSITKRGWVFPGLSVIRNPLKAQRLAEKINNKREAVCTKHLLLS' A
#
# COMPACT_ATOMS: atom_id res chain seq x y z
N MET A 1 8.38 10.43 -1.29
CA MET A 1 9.61 9.60 -1.28
C MET A 1 10.77 10.52 -1.58
N THR A 2 11.70 10.65 -0.64
CA THR A 2 12.96 11.41 -0.77
C THR A 2 14.13 10.47 -1.03
N HIS A 3 14.06 9.21 -0.60
CA HIS A 3 15.08 8.18 -0.87
C HIS A 3 14.52 7.02 -1.70
N PRO A 4 15.37 6.33 -2.50
CA PRO A 4 14.97 5.19 -3.31
C PRO A 4 14.40 4.01 -2.52
N HIS A 5 14.74 3.89 -1.23
CA HIS A 5 14.34 2.79 -0.35
C HIS A 5 13.32 3.24 0.72
N ASP A 6 12.70 4.41 0.51
CA ASP A 6 11.67 4.87 1.43
C ASP A 6 10.46 3.93 1.45
N ASN A 7 9.84 3.83 2.62
CA ASN A 7 8.53 3.20 2.73
C ASN A 7 7.48 4.01 1.97
N ILE A 8 6.56 3.29 1.33
CA ILE A 8 5.45 3.88 0.60
C ILE A 8 4.22 3.86 1.51
N ARG A 9 3.72 5.03 1.89
CA ARG A 9 2.56 5.19 2.78
C ARG A 9 1.46 5.91 2.02
N VAL A 10 0.28 5.29 1.97
CA VAL A 10 -0.94 5.87 1.40
C VAL A 10 -2.08 5.63 2.37
N GLY A 11 -2.53 6.70 3.04
CA GLY A 11 -3.52 6.60 4.09
C GLY A 11 -3.11 5.58 5.16
N ALA A 12 -3.94 4.56 5.35
CA ALA A 12 -3.69 3.50 6.32
C ALA A 12 -2.95 2.28 5.73
N ILE A 13 -2.51 2.35 4.46
CA ILE A 13 -1.75 1.29 3.78
C ILE A 13 -0.27 1.68 3.73
N THR A 14 0.60 0.75 4.15
CA THR A 14 2.06 0.97 4.13
C THR A 14 2.76 -0.22 3.49
N PHE A 15 3.48 0.06 2.40
CA PHE A 15 4.41 -0.86 1.75
C PHE A 15 5.81 -0.59 2.30
N VAL A 16 6.39 -1.60 2.94
CA VAL A 16 7.71 -1.49 3.60
C VAL A 16 8.80 -1.93 2.64
N TYR A 17 9.85 -1.13 2.50
CA TYR A 17 11.02 -1.54 1.72
C TYR A 17 11.79 -2.65 2.45
N SER A 18 12.00 -3.77 1.79
CA SER A 18 12.79 -4.89 2.29
C SER A 18 14.13 -4.93 1.55
N ILE A 19 15.22 -4.76 2.31
CA ILE A 19 16.58 -4.84 1.79
C ILE A 19 16.88 -6.26 1.28
N THR A 20 16.47 -7.29 2.01
CA THR A 20 16.70 -8.70 1.64
C THR A 20 15.98 -9.08 0.35
N LYS A 21 14.76 -8.58 0.15
CA LYS A 21 13.97 -8.86 -1.05
C LYS A 21 14.15 -7.81 -2.16
N ARG A 22 14.93 -6.76 -1.90
CA ARG A 22 15.22 -5.62 -2.79
C ARG A 22 13.96 -5.02 -3.41
N GLY A 23 12.96 -4.74 -2.57
CA GLY A 23 11.67 -4.21 -3.02
C GLY A 23 10.67 -4.02 -1.89
N TRP A 24 9.50 -3.53 -2.25
CA TRP A 24 8.41 -3.21 -1.33
C TRP A 24 7.53 -4.41 -1.06
N VAL A 25 7.24 -4.64 0.23
CA VAL A 25 6.45 -5.77 0.72
C VAL A 25 5.20 -5.25 1.42
N PHE A 26 4.10 -5.97 1.20
CA PHE A 26 2.84 -5.78 1.91
C PHE A 26 2.26 -7.16 2.28
N PRO A 27 1.64 -7.32 3.45
CA PRO A 27 1.06 -8.59 3.87
C PRO A 27 0.09 -9.15 2.82
N GLY A 28 0.24 -10.44 2.49
CA GLY A 28 -0.61 -11.12 1.50
C GLY A 28 -0.33 -10.75 0.04
N LEU A 29 0.73 -10.00 -0.26
CA LEU A 29 1.14 -9.68 -1.62
C LEU A 29 2.58 -10.11 -1.93
N SER A 30 2.84 -10.36 -3.21
CA SER A 30 4.19 -10.55 -3.72
C SER A 30 5.01 -9.26 -3.64
N VAL A 31 6.34 -9.42 -3.59
CA VAL A 31 7.28 -8.29 -3.55
C VAL A 31 7.15 -7.45 -4.82
N ILE A 32 7.03 -6.14 -4.67
CA ILE A 32 6.97 -5.19 -5.78
C ILE A 32 8.27 -4.42 -5.83
N ARG A 33 9.00 -4.48 -6.95
CA ARG A 33 10.27 -3.75 -7.12
C ARG A 33 10.12 -2.39 -7.79
N ASN A 34 8.96 -2.12 -8.39
CA ASN A 34 8.69 -0.84 -9.02
C ASN A 34 7.95 0.07 -8.01
N PRO A 35 8.54 1.20 -7.59
CA PRO A 35 7.93 2.08 -6.60
C PRO A 35 6.59 2.67 -7.06
N LEU A 36 6.45 3.02 -8.34
CA LEU A 36 5.18 3.54 -8.90
C LEU A 36 4.07 2.49 -8.87
N LYS A 37 4.41 1.22 -9.10
CA LYS A 37 3.45 0.12 -9.00
C LYS A 37 3.02 -0.12 -7.56
N ALA A 38 3.96 -0.03 -6.61
CA ALA A 38 3.66 -0.15 -5.18
C ALA A 38 2.76 1.00 -4.71
N GLN A 39 3.06 2.24 -5.11
CA GLN A 39 2.23 3.42 -4.85
C GLN A 39 0.80 3.25 -5.35
N ARG A 40 0.61 2.92 -6.63
CA ARG A 40 -0.73 2.71 -7.22
C ARG A 40 -1.51 1.59 -6.52
N LEU A 41 -0.82 0.53 -6.11
CA LEU A 41 -1.47 -0.56 -5.39
C LEU A 41 -1.89 -0.15 -3.98
N ALA A 42 -1.05 0.63 -3.29
CA ALA A 42 -1.38 1.21 -1.99
C ALA A 42 -2.63 2.09 -2.08
N GLU A 43 -2.72 2.97 -3.07
CA GLU A 43 -3.92 3.79 -3.36
C GLU A 43 -5.15 2.94 -3.63
N LYS A 44 -5.02 1.91 -4.48
CA LYS A 44 -6.13 0.99 -4.79
C LYS A 44 -6.66 0.26 -3.55
N ILE A 45 -5.77 -0.19 -2.67
CA ILE A 45 -6.16 -0.89 -1.44
C ILE A 45 -6.79 0.10 -0.46
N ASN A 46 -6.20 1.28 -0.30
CA ASN A 46 -6.72 2.32 0.58
C ASN A 46 -8.14 2.72 0.16
N ASN A 47 -8.36 3.01 -1.13
CA ASN A 47 -9.67 3.38 -1.65
C ASN A 47 -10.72 2.28 -1.49
N LYS A 48 -10.34 1.00 -1.67
CA LYS A 48 -11.23 -0.13 -1.41
C LYS A 48 -11.63 -0.22 0.05
N ARG A 49 -10.68 0.00 0.96
CA ARG A 49 -10.92 -0.04 2.40
C ARG A 49 -11.84 1.09 2.86
N GLU A 50 -11.62 2.31 2.37
CA GLU A 50 -12.51 3.45 2.61
C GLU A 50 -13.93 3.19 2.06
N ALA A 51 -14.04 2.57 0.88
CA ALA A 51 -15.33 2.21 0.31
C ALA A 51 -16.07 1.11 1.10
N VAL A 52 -15.36 0.18 1.74
CA VAL A 52 -15.97 -0.83 2.62
C VAL A 52 -16.43 -0.19 3.93
N CYS A 53 -15.60 0.67 4.53
CA CYS A 53 -15.92 1.35 5.79
C CYS A 53 -17.15 2.26 5.66
N THR A 54 -17.21 3.05 4.58
CA THR A 54 -18.35 3.96 4.32
C THR A 54 -19.66 3.23 4.04
N LYS A 55 -19.63 2.07 3.37
CA LYS A 55 -20.83 1.24 3.17
C LYS A 55 -21.34 0.63 4.47
N HIS A 56 -20.45 0.22 5.37
CA HIS A 56 -20.86 -0.33 6.66
C HIS A 56 -21.51 0.75 7.54
N LEU A 57 -20.99 1.99 7.51
CA LEU A 57 -21.55 3.11 8.27
C LEU A 57 -22.91 3.62 7.75
N LEU A 58 -23.18 3.47 6.44
CA LEU A 58 -24.45 3.90 5.82
C LEU A 58 -25.58 2.86 5.89
N LEU A 59 -25.26 1.63 6.31
CA LEU A 59 -26.21 0.51 6.46
C LEU A 59 -26.46 0.14 7.93
N SER A 60 -25.99 0.96 8.87
CA SER A 60 -26.23 0.84 10.32
C SER A 60 -27.23 1.90 10.77
#